data_AF-A0A7G1G8R3-F1
#
_entry.id   AF-A0A7G1G8R3-F1
#
_cell.length_a   1.000
_cell.length_b   1.000
_cell.length_c   1.000
_cell.angle_alpha   90.00
_cell.angle_beta   90.00
_cell.angle_gamma   90.00
#
_symmetry.space_group_name_H-M   'P 1'
#
loop_
_entity.id
_entity.type
_entity.pdbx_description
1 polymer ?
#
loop_
_entity_poly.entity_id
_entity_poly.type
_entity_poly.pdbx_seq_one_letter_code
_entity_poly.pdbx_strand_id
1 'polypeptide(L)'
;MERLLDENTAKQVKEVLNEMEGSVKCLLFKGDNEYSQVTEQLLKEVSEVNDKIVIESYDINDPLAEEFDIDKELTPAMVMLNSKGEDLGVKFYGIPSGHEFSTLLQELIAMSKGGKTEFSEDAVSKLSSIDKKLRIRAFITPTCPYCPKAVLAAQQTAMINENILGEMVEANEFGPLSMKHGVSSVPHTVIEVFENGEWVVKNEFVGAYPEPNFVEEILKAVE
;
A
#
# COMPACT_ATOMS: atom_id res chain seq x y z
N MET A 1 11.84 -23.51 -7.64
CA MET A 1 11.96 -22.05 -7.67
C MET A 1 12.97 -21.69 -6.60
N GLU A 2 13.97 -20.87 -6.92
CA GLU A 2 14.95 -20.39 -5.95
C GLU A 2 14.26 -19.44 -4.96
N ARG A 3 14.60 -19.50 -3.66
CA ARG A 3 14.00 -18.62 -2.65
C ARG A 3 14.37 -17.17 -2.93
N LEU A 4 13.41 -16.25 -2.73
CA LEU A 4 13.66 -14.82 -2.81
C LEU A 4 14.38 -14.31 -1.56
N LEU A 5 14.08 -14.87 -0.39
CA LEU A 5 14.73 -14.53 0.87
C LEU A 5 15.83 -15.56 1.16
N ASP A 6 17.08 -15.13 1.11
CA ASP A 6 18.19 -15.95 1.59
C ASP A 6 18.12 -16.13 3.13
N GLU A 7 18.90 -17.09 3.66
CA GLU A 7 18.84 -17.42 5.10
C GLU A 7 19.18 -16.25 6.02
N ASN A 8 20.03 -15.31 5.60
CA ASN A 8 20.41 -14.16 6.40
C ASN A 8 19.31 -13.10 6.36
N THR A 9 18.76 -12.82 5.17
CA THR A 9 17.60 -11.93 5.02
C THR A 9 16.41 -12.46 5.80
N ALA A 10 16.09 -13.76 5.70
CA ALA A 10 14.98 -14.36 6.45
C ALA A 10 15.13 -14.19 7.98
N LYS A 11 16.36 -14.28 8.51
CA LYS A 11 16.64 -14.00 9.93
C LYS A 11 16.38 -12.54 10.29
N GLN A 12 16.85 -11.60 9.48
CA GLN A 12 16.62 -10.16 9.71
C GLN A 12 15.13 -9.80 9.63
N VAL A 13 14.42 -10.34 8.64
CA VAL A 13 12.98 -10.16 8.51
C VAL A 13 12.26 -10.69 9.74
N LYS A 14 12.64 -11.88 10.23
CA LYS A 14 12.09 -12.43 11.47
C LYS A 14 12.34 -11.52 12.68
N GLU A 15 13.55 -10.96 12.80
CA GLU A 15 13.89 -10.03 13.88
C GLU A 15 13.02 -8.78 13.86
N VAL A 16 12.83 -8.17 12.69
CA VAL A 16 11.95 -7.00 12.50
C VAL A 16 10.50 -7.34 12.85
N LEU A 17 9.98 -8.47 12.35
CA LEU A 17 8.59 -8.87 12.56
C LEU A 17 8.28 -9.36 14.00
N ASN A 18 9.29 -9.50 14.87
CA ASN A 18 9.02 -9.76 16.30
C ASN A 18 8.23 -8.62 16.96
N GLU A 19 8.24 -7.43 16.38
CA GLU A 19 7.44 -6.29 16.83
C GLU A 19 5.93 -6.44 16.57
N MET A 20 5.51 -7.43 15.78
CA MET A 20 4.09 -7.65 15.51
C MET A 20 3.34 -8.08 16.78
N GLU A 21 2.17 -7.47 17.03
CA GLU A 21 1.35 -7.76 18.22
C GLU A 21 0.17 -8.68 17.92
N GLY A 22 -0.50 -8.49 16.78
CA GLY A 22 -1.61 -9.31 16.31
C GLY A 22 -1.34 -10.01 14.97
N SER A 23 -2.29 -10.84 14.53
CA SER A 23 -2.27 -11.41 13.18
C SER A 23 -2.53 -10.35 12.12
N VAL A 24 -2.01 -10.52 10.91
CA VAL A 24 -2.34 -9.68 9.75
C VAL A 24 -2.65 -10.60 8.59
N LYS A 25 -3.75 -10.32 7.89
CA LYS A 25 -4.13 -11.08 6.71
C LYS A 25 -3.84 -10.27 5.46
N CYS A 26 -3.08 -10.83 4.52
CA CYS A 26 -2.88 -10.26 3.20
C CYS A 26 -3.70 -11.06 2.18
N LEU A 27 -4.65 -10.38 1.53
CA LEU A 27 -5.42 -10.94 0.43
C LEU A 27 -4.73 -10.54 -0.88
N LEU A 28 -4.17 -11.51 -1.59
CA LEU A 28 -3.51 -11.31 -2.88
C LEU A 28 -4.44 -11.71 -4.03
N PHE A 29 -4.80 -10.76 -4.88
CA PHE A 29 -5.51 -10.99 -6.13
C PHE A 29 -4.50 -11.07 -7.27
N LYS A 30 -4.52 -12.20 -7.98
CA LYS A 30 -3.52 -12.57 -8.99
C LYS A 30 -4.10 -12.52 -10.39
N GLY A 31 -3.32 -11.99 -11.33
CA GLY A 31 -3.56 -12.13 -12.75
C GLY A 31 -2.68 -13.23 -13.34
N ASP A 32 -2.86 -13.50 -14.64
CA ASP A 32 -1.98 -14.40 -15.41
C ASP A 32 -0.72 -13.65 -15.86
N ASN A 33 0.17 -13.34 -14.91
CA ASN A 33 1.44 -12.67 -15.18
C ASN A 33 2.55 -13.12 -14.21
N GLU A 34 3.80 -12.90 -14.61
CA GLU A 34 4.99 -13.28 -13.82
C GLU A 34 5.06 -12.50 -12.50
N TYR A 35 4.66 -11.23 -12.50
CA TYR A 35 4.65 -10.39 -11.30
C TYR A 35 3.78 -10.98 -10.19
N SER A 36 2.62 -11.54 -10.53
CA SER A 36 1.72 -12.21 -9.58
C SER A 36 2.34 -13.45 -8.96
N GLN A 37 3.13 -14.21 -9.72
CA GLN A 37 3.83 -15.40 -9.21
C GLN A 37 4.95 -15.00 -8.24
N VAL A 38 5.71 -13.95 -8.57
CA VAL A 38 6.79 -13.42 -7.73
C VAL A 38 6.23 -12.82 -6.43
N THR A 39 5.15 -12.02 -6.50
CA THR A 39 4.49 -11.47 -5.31
C THR A 39 3.96 -12.57 -4.41
N GLU A 40 3.30 -13.59 -4.97
CA GLU A 40 2.82 -14.74 -4.18
C GLU A 40 3.97 -15.49 -3.50
N GLN A 41 5.08 -15.70 -4.20
CA GLN A 41 6.27 -16.32 -3.62
C GLN A 41 6.83 -15.48 -2.46
N LEU A 42 7.02 -14.17 -2.68
CA LEU A 42 7.54 -13.25 -1.68
C LEU A 42 6.69 -13.30 -0.40
N LEU A 43 5.36 -13.18 -0.54
CA LEU A 43 4.44 -13.20 0.59
C LEU A 43 4.45 -14.55 1.33
N LYS A 44 4.52 -15.67 0.60
CA LYS A 44 4.66 -16.99 1.22
C LYS A 44 5.94 -17.11 2.03
N GLU A 45 7.07 -16.69 1.48
CA GLU A 45 8.34 -16.73 2.19
C GLU A 45 8.36 -15.82 3.43
N VAL A 46 7.69 -14.66 3.38
CA VAL A 46 7.49 -13.80 4.55
C VAL A 46 6.58 -14.46 5.60
N SER A 47 5.52 -15.16 5.19
CA SER A 47 4.63 -15.87 6.13
C SER A 47 5.30 -17.06 6.83
N GLU A 48 6.32 -17.66 6.21
CA GLU A 48 7.09 -18.75 6.83
C GLU A 48 7.95 -18.27 8.01
N VAL A 49 8.32 -16.99 8.05
CA VAL A 49 9.18 -16.46 9.12
C VAL A 49 8.39 -15.98 10.35
N ASN A 50 7.09 -15.72 10.21
CA ASN A 50 6.21 -15.27 11.29
C ASN A 50 4.77 -15.80 11.13
N ASP A 51 4.30 -16.56 12.10
CA ASP A 51 3.00 -17.25 12.11
C ASP A 51 1.79 -16.31 12.25
N LYS A 52 2.01 -15.03 12.59
CA LYS A 52 0.97 -14.00 12.61
C LYS A 52 0.57 -13.53 11.21
N ILE A 53 1.35 -13.85 10.19
CA ILE A 53 1.09 -13.41 8.82
C ILE A 53 0.32 -14.50 8.08
N VAL A 54 -0.91 -14.18 7.67
CA VAL A 54 -1.78 -15.08 6.93
C VAL A 54 -1.91 -14.58 5.50
N ILE A 55 -1.53 -15.41 4.53
CA ILE A 55 -1.63 -15.06 3.10
C ILE A 55 -2.75 -15.90 2.48
N GLU A 56 -3.71 -15.23 1.87
CA GLU A 56 -4.73 -15.86 1.03
C GLU A 56 -4.59 -15.33 -0.38
N SER A 57 -4.67 -16.20 -1.38
CA SER A 57 -4.49 -15.83 -2.77
C SER A 57 -5.71 -16.23 -3.60
N TYR A 58 -6.18 -15.30 -4.40
CA TYR A 58 -7.38 -15.39 -5.22
C TYR A 58 -7.03 -15.07 -6.67
N ASP A 59 -7.81 -15.60 -7.61
CA ASP A 59 -7.80 -15.12 -8.99
C ASP A 59 -8.44 -13.73 -9.04
N ILE A 60 -8.00 -12.86 -9.94
CA ILE A 60 -8.59 -11.52 -10.09
C ILE A 60 -10.08 -11.53 -10.45
N ASN A 61 -10.59 -12.65 -11.00
CA ASN A 61 -12.01 -12.81 -11.29
C ASN A 61 -12.83 -13.33 -10.08
N ASP A 62 -12.20 -13.57 -8.93
CA ASP A 62 -12.92 -13.92 -7.71
C ASP A 62 -13.84 -12.76 -7.28
N PRO A 63 -15.09 -13.03 -6.86
CA PRO A 63 -16.02 -11.99 -6.40
C PRO A 63 -15.46 -11.09 -5.28
N LEU A 64 -14.53 -11.60 -4.46
CA LEU A 64 -13.87 -10.81 -3.42
C LEU A 64 -13.11 -9.60 -3.99
N ALA A 65 -12.63 -9.65 -5.24
CA ALA A 65 -11.95 -8.50 -5.85
C ALA A 65 -12.88 -7.28 -5.95
N GLU A 66 -14.18 -7.50 -6.21
CA GLU A 66 -15.18 -6.42 -6.25
C GLU A 66 -15.54 -5.94 -4.84
N GLU A 67 -15.63 -6.85 -3.87
CA GLU A 67 -15.89 -6.52 -2.46
C GLU A 67 -14.83 -5.58 -1.88
N PHE A 68 -13.56 -5.79 -2.26
CA PHE A 68 -12.43 -4.96 -1.84
C PHE A 68 -12.09 -3.83 -2.82
N ASP A 69 -12.96 -3.46 -3.76
CA ASP A 69 -12.75 -2.36 -4.72
C ASP A 69 -11.38 -2.45 -5.43
N ILE A 70 -11.04 -3.64 -5.93
CA ILE A 70 -9.80 -3.92 -6.66
C ILE A 70 -10.02 -3.67 -8.15
N ASP A 71 -9.13 -2.88 -8.73
CA ASP A 71 -9.09 -2.70 -10.18
C ASP A 71 -8.58 -3.98 -10.85
N LYS A 72 -9.45 -4.60 -11.67
CA LYS A 72 -9.16 -5.89 -12.32
C LYS A 72 -8.01 -5.81 -13.33
N GLU A 73 -7.66 -4.62 -13.79
CA GLU A 73 -6.53 -4.40 -14.70
C GLU A 73 -5.19 -4.27 -13.94
N LEU A 74 -5.22 -4.12 -12.61
CA LEU A 74 -4.03 -3.92 -11.78
C LEU A 74 -3.70 -5.19 -11.00
N THR A 75 -2.99 -6.12 -11.63
CA THR A 75 -2.52 -7.35 -10.97
C THR A 75 -0.99 -7.49 -11.03
N PRO A 76 -0.34 -7.90 -9.94
CA PRO A 76 -0.92 -8.31 -8.65
C PRO A 76 -1.47 -7.14 -7.82
N ALA A 77 -2.56 -7.39 -7.10
CA ALA A 77 -3.11 -6.47 -6.11
C ALA A 77 -3.17 -7.14 -4.74
N MET A 78 -2.72 -6.46 -3.69
CA MET A 78 -2.77 -6.95 -2.33
C MET A 78 -3.53 -5.98 -1.44
N VAL A 79 -4.46 -6.53 -0.65
CA VAL A 79 -5.17 -5.83 0.43
C VAL A 79 -4.67 -6.36 1.77
N MET A 80 -4.40 -5.46 2.71
CA MET A 80 -3.98 -5.84 4.07
C MET A 80 -5.12 -5.62 5.05
N LEU A 81 -5.50 -6.66 5.78
CA LEU A 81 -6.48 -6.60 6.87
C LEU A 81 -5.77 -6.63 8.21
N ASN A 82 -6.20 -5.77 9.13
CA ASN A 82 -5.58 -5.63 10.44
C ASN A 82 -5.86 -6.85 11.35
N SER A 83 -5.40 -6.79 12.59
CA SER A 83 -5.58 -7.88 13.57
C SER A 83 -7.02 -8.17 13.99
N LYS A 84 -7.97 -7.32 13.61
CA LYS A 84 -9.42 -7.54 13.78
C LYS A 84 -10.11 -8.00 12.48
N GLY A 85 -9.36 -8.11 11.38
CA GLY A 85 -9.91 -8.41 10.06
C GLY A 85 -10.54 -7.21 9.36
N GLU A 86 -10.24 -5.98 9.80
CA GLU A 86 -10.76 -4.75 9.19
C GLU A 86 -9.86 -4.32 8.03
N ASP A 87 -10.47 -3.90 6.92
CA ASP A 87 -9.79 -3.19 5.83
C ASP A 87 -9.64 -1.72 6.21
N LEU A 88 -8.39 -1.26 6.35
CA LEU A 88 -8.06 0.13 6.67
C LEU A 88 -7.65 0.92 5.41
N GLY A 89 -8.00 0.46 4.21
CA GLY A 89 -7.73 1.12 2.95
C GLY A 89 -6.30 0.98 2.44
N VAL A 90 -5.50 0.06 3.01
CA VAL A 90 -4.10 -0.18 2.66
C VAL A 90 -4.00 -1.18 1.51
N LYS A 91 -3.55 -0.70 0.35
CA LYS A 91 -3.39 -1.53 -0.86
C LYS A 91 -2.01 -1.41 -1.48
N PHE A 92 -1.59 -2.49 -2.11
CA PHE A 92 -0.39 -2.56 -2.93
C PHE A 92 -0.75 -3.08 -4.31
N TYR A 93 -0.41 -2.32 -5.34
CA TYR A 93 -0.44 -2.77 -6.73
C TYR A 93 1.00 -2.96 -7.20
N GLY A 94 1.32 -4.19 -7.61
CA GLY A 94 2.65 -4.61 -8.04
C GLY A 94 3.51 -5.18 -6.91
N ILE A 95 4.73 -5.61 -7.22
CA ILE A 95 5.60 -6.29 -6.26
C ILE A 95 6.21 -5.28 -5.27
N PRO A 96 5.97 -5.40 -3.94
CA PRO A 96 6.63 -4.56 -2.93
C PRO A 96 8.08 -5.05 -2.69
N SER A 97 8.94 -4.84 -3.69
CA SER A 97 10.34 -5.31 -3.70
C SER A 97 11.35 -4.17 -3.62
N GLY A 98 12.63 -4.50 -3.51
CA GLY A 98 13.70 -3.52 -3.38
C GLY A 98 13.53 -2.69 -2.10
N HIS A 99 13.50 -1.36 -2.23
CA HIS A 99 13.27 -0.47 -1.09
C HIS A 99 11.87 -0.62 -0.49
N GLU A 100 10.85 -0.97 -1.29
CA GLU A 100 9.48 -1.15 -0.80
C GLU A 100 9.27 -2.45 -0.01
N PHE A 101 10.24 -3.38 -0.03
CA PHE A 101 10.17 -4.53 0.87
C PHE A 101 10.20 -4.07 2.34
N SER A 102 10.94 -3.01 2.66
CA SER A 102 10.92 -2.40 4.00
C SER A 102 9.58 -1.77 4.36
N THR A 103 8.86 -1.23 3.37
CA THR A 103 7.50 -0.69 3.53
C THR A 103 6.52 -1.80 3.87
N LEU A 104 6.57 -2.92 3.13
CA LEU A 104 5.75 -4.11 3.42
C LEU A 104 5.92 -4.56 4.89
N LEU A 105 7.16 -4.66 5.39
CA LEU A 105 7.40 -5.08 6.77
C LEU A 105 6.86 -4.08 7.80
N GLN A 106 7.00 -2.78 7.54
CA GLN A 106 6.47 -1.73 8.42
C GLN A 106 4.95 -1.74 8.46
N GLU A 107 4.29 -1.91 7.32
CA GLU A 107 2.84 -2.00 7.19
C GLU A 107 2.27 -3.24 7.90
N LEU A 108 2.94 -4.40 7.77
CA LEU A 108 2.61 -5.59 8.55
C LEU A 108 2.66 -5.32 10.07
N ILE A 109 3.68 -4.59 10.55
CA ILE A 109 3.79 -4.22 11.97
C ILE A 109 2.67 -3.25 12.35
N ALA A 110 2.43 -2.19 11.57
CA ALA A 110 1.41 -1.19 11.85
C ALA A 110 0.00 -1.82 11.89
N MET A 111 -0.33 -2.66 10.92
CA MET A 111 -1.60 -3.38 10.83
C MET A 111 -1.78 -4.41 11.95
N SER A 112 -0.69 -5.06 12.39
CA SER A 112 -0.74 -5.95 13.56
C SER A 112 -1.10 -5.21 14.85
N LYS A 113 -0.73 -3.92 14.93
CA LYS A 113 -0.99 -2.99 16.05
C LYS A 113 -2.28 -2.19 15.85
N GLY A 114 -3.16 -2.62 14.92
CA GLY A 114 -4.46 -2.00 14.68
C GLY A 114 -4.45 -0.76 13.79
N GLY A 115 -3.43 -0.59 12.94
CA GLY A 115 -3.29 0.57 12.05
C GLY A 115 -2.64 1.77 12.72
N LYS A 116 -1.72 1.54 13.67
CA LYS A 116 -1.05 2.63 14.38
C LYS A 116 -0.16 3.42 13.42
N THR A 117 -0.35 4.73 13.37
CA THR A 117 0.43 5.65 12.53
C THR A 117 1.52 6.38 13.31
N GLU A 118 2.49 6.94 12.59
CA GLU A 118 3.53 7.80 13.15
C GLU A 118 3.18 9.30 13.06
N PHE A 119 2.02 9.62 12.48
CA PHE A 119 1.56 10.99 12.27
C PHE A 119 1.35 11.75 13.59
N SER A 120 1.62 13.06 13.59
CA SER A 120 1.36 13.92 14.73
C SER A 120 -0.14 14.02 15.06
N GLU A 121 -0.49 14.35 16.30
CA GLU A 121 -1.89 14.52 16.72
C GLU A 121 -2.63 15.60 15.91
N ASP A 122 -1.94 16.66 15.50
CA ASP A 122 -2.48 17.71 14.62
C ASP A 122 -2.81 17.16 13.23
N ALA A 123 -1.91 16.37 12.65
CA ALA A 123 -2.13 15.71 11.37
C ALA A 123 -3.30 14.71 11.44
N VAL A 124 -3.34 13.87 12.48
CA VAL A 124 -4.45 12.93 12.71
C VAL A 124 -5.77 13.68 12.80
N SER A 125 -5.86 14.74 13.61
CA SER A 125 -7.07 15.56 13.75
C SER A 125 -7.55 16.14 12.42
N LYS A 126 -6.63 16.66 11.60
CA LYS A 126 -6.93 17.21 10.27
C LYS A 126 -7.44 16.14 9.32
N LEU A 127 -6.74 15.01 9.22
CA LEU A 127 -7.06 13.93 8.29
C LEU A 127 -8.35 13.19 8.67
N SER A 128 -8.59 12.98 9.97
CA SER A 128 -9.84 12.38 10.46
C SER A 128 -11.07 13.26 10.22
N SER A 129 -10.91 14.57 9.98
CA SER A 129 -12.04 15.46 9.72
C SER A 129 -12.51 15.47 8.27
N ILE A 130 -11.79 14.77 7.37
CA ILE A 130 -12.14 14.68 5.96
C ILE A 130 -13.35 13.75 5.76
N ASP A 131 -14.40 14.26 5.12
CA ASP A 131 -15.66 13.57 4.84
C ASP A 131 -15.83 13.15 3.36
N LYS A 132 -14.84 13.45 2.52
CA LYS A 132 -14.81 13.06 1.11
C LYS A 132 -14.10 11.71 0.92
N LYS A 133 -14.60 10.88 0.01
CA LYS A 133 -13.92 9.64 -0.39
C LYS A 133 -12.69 9.98 -1.25
N LEU A 134 -11.53 9.57 -0.76
CA LEU A 134 -10.21 9.88 -1.31
C LEU A 134 -9.47 8.63 -1.73
N ARG A 135 -8.57 8.78 -2.69
CA ARG A 135 -7.55 7.78 -3.03
C ARG A 135 -6.23 8.50 -3.23
N ILE A 136 -5.22 8.03 -2.52
CA ILE A 136 -3.86 8.56 -2.57
C ILE A 136 -2.97 7.45 -3.16
N ARG A 137 -2.54 7.65 -4.41
CA ARG A 137 -1.65 6.72 -5.12
C ARG A 137 -0.22 7.21 -5.04
N ALA A 138 0.67 6.43 -4.42
CA ALA A 138 2.10 6.64 -4.46
C ALA A 138 2.72 5.74 -5.53
N PHE A 139 3.11 6.33 -6.67
CA PHE A 139 3.84 5.64 -7.73
C PHE A 139 5.31 5.55 -7.37
N ILE A 140 5.86 4.34 -7.47
CA ILE A 140 7.22 4.01 -7.02
C ILE A 140 7.97 3.19 -8.07
N THR A 141 9.26 3.01 -7.84
CA THR A 141 10.07 1.95 -8.48
C THR A 141 10.92 1.26 -7.41
N PRO A 142 11.25 -0.05 -7.55
CA PRO A 142 11.96 -0.82 -6.53
C PRO A 142 13.30 -0.24 -6.08
N THR A 143 13.97 0.53 -6.96
CA THR A 143 15.31 1.08 -6.72
C THR A 143 15.29 2.50 -6.13
N CYS A 144 14.11 3.09 -5.92
CA CYS A 144 13.94 4.43 -5.38
C CYS A 144 14.04 4.44 -3.84
N PRO A 145 15.09 5.05 -3.23
CA PRO A 145 15.27 5.01 -1.78
C PRO A 145 14.34 5.96 -1.02
N TYR A 146 13.69 6.90 -1.71
CA TYR A 146 12.80 7.89 -1.11
C TYR A 146 11.32 7.48 -1.18
N CYS A 147 11.01 6.49 -2.02
CA CYS A 147 9.66 6.03 -2.28
C CYS A 147 8.94 5.45 -1.05
N PRO A 148 9.62 4.72 -0.12
CA PRO A 148 8.97 4.19 1.07
C PRO A 148 8.26 5.26 1.89
N LYS A 149 8.82 6.48 1.98
CA LYS A 149 8.21 7.58 2.73
C LYS A 149 6.88 8.04 2.15
N ALA A 150 6.76 8.05 0.82
CA ALA A 150 5.52 8.48 0.16
C ALA A 150 4.44 7.40 0.30
N VAL A 151 4.82 6.12 0.19
CA VAL A 151 3.90 4.99 0.35
C VAL A 151 3.39 4.91 1.78
N LEU A 152 4.28 4.95 2.78
CA LEU A 152 3.90 4.97 4.19
C LEU A 152 2.99 6.16 4.51
N ALA A 153 3.27 7.36 3.99
CA ALA A 153 2.41 8.52 4.22
C ALA A 153 0.99 8.32 3.64
N ALA A 154 0.88 7.77 2.43
CA ALA A 154 -0.40 7.45 1.80
C ALA A 154 -1.18 6.37 2.58
N GLN A 155 -0.52 5.27 2.95
CA GLN A 155 -1.14 4.14 3.65
C GLN A 155 -1.51 4.47 5.11
N GLN A 156 -0.65 5.18 5.84
CA GLN A 156 -1.00 5.66 7.18
C GLN A 156 -2.16 6.65 7.17
N THR A 157 -2.29 7.47 6.12
CA THR A 157 -3.47 8.35 5.97
C THR A 157 -4.76 7.52 5.83
N ALA A 158 -4.73 6.41 5.10
CA ALA A 158 -5.85 5.49 5.00
C ALA A 158 -6.20 4.85 6.35
N MET A 159 -5.19 4.47 7.15
CA MET A 159 -5.40 3.95 8.49
C MET A 159 -6.09 4.94 9.44
N ILE A 160 -5.96 6.24 9.21
CA ILE A 160 -6.54 7.30 10.04
C ILE A 160 -8.02 7.55 9.69
N ASN A 161 -8.44 7.32 8.44
CA ASN A 161 -9.76 7.68 7.96
C ASN A 161 -10.28 6.67 6.92
N GLU A 162 -11.39 6.01 7.25
CA GLU A 162 -12.06 4.98 6.43
C GLU A 162 -12.51 5.46 5.04
N ASN A 163 -12.61 6.77 4.83
CA ASN A 163 -12.95 7.33 3.52
C ASN A 163 -11.75 7.37 2.56
N ILE A 164 -10.54 7.06 3.04
CA ILE A 164 -9.30 7.24 2.29
C ILE A 164 -8.70 5.89 1.93
N LEU A 165 -8.35 5.71 0.65
CA LEU A 165 -7.53 4.61 0.17
C LEU A 165 -6.07 5.05 0.02
N GLY A 166 -5.14 4.26 0.55
CA GLY A 166 -3.70 4.47 0.45
C GLY A 166 -3.09 3.36 -0.39
N GLU A 167 -2.58 3.72 -1.57
CA GLU A 167 -2.20 2.74 -2.59
C GLU A 167 -0.74 2.91 -3.00
N MET A 168 0.07 1.86 -2.83
CA MET A 168 1.35 1.74 -3.53
C MET A 168 1.08 1.31 -4.97
N VAL A 169 1.77 1.90 -5.95
CA VAL A 169 1.72 1.47 -7.36
C VAL A 169 3.13 1.34 -7.91
N GLU A 170 3.54 0.12 -8.29
CA GLU A 170 4.81 -0.07 -9.02
C GLU A 170 4.65 0.46 -10.46
N ALA A 171 5.38 1.53 -10.80
CA ALA A 171 5.12 2.31 -12.00
C ALA A 171 5.52 1.60 -13.31
N ASN A 172 6.47 0.67 -13.27
CA ASN A 172 6.94 -0.08 -14.43
C ASN A 172 6.00 -1.25 -14.80
N GLU A 173 5.40 -1.89 -13.80
CA GLU A 173 4.40 -2.95 -13.95
C GLU A 173 3.10 -2.39 -14.55
N PHE A 174 2.72 -1.15 -14.18
CA PHE A 174 1.48 -0.51 -14.64
C PHE A 174 1.74 0.68 -15.58
N GLY A 175 2.53 0.46 -16.63
CA GLY A 175 2.87 1.48 -17.64
C GLY A 175 1.68 2.31 -18.17
N PRO A 176 0.55 1.71 -18.57
CA PRO A 176 -0.64 2.47 -18.99
C PRO A 176 -1.18 3.43 -17.93
N LEU A 177 -1.21 3.00 -16.66
CA LEU A 177 -1.65 3.84 -15.54
C LEU A 177 -0.65 4.97 -15.28
N SER A 178 0.65 4.65 -15.27
CA SER A 178 1.73 5.64 -15.15
C SER A 178 1.66 6.70 -16.26
N MET A 179 1.41 6.30 -17.51
CA MET A 179 1.22 7.22 -18.63
C MET A 179 -0.04 8.09 -18.46
N LYS A 180 -1.15 7.51 -17.99
CA LYS A 180 -2.40 8.25 -17.73
C LYS A 180 -2.18 9.38 -16.73
N HIS A 181 -1.38 9.15 -15.69
CA HIS A 181 -1.04 10.13 -14.66
C HIS A 181 0.24 10.94 -14.96
N GLY A 182 0.84 10.80 -16.15
CA GLY A 182 2.02 11.57 -16.53
C GLY A 182 3.26 11.31 -15.65
N VAL A 183 3.35 10.12 -15.03
CA VAL A 183 4.44 9.76 -14.12
C VAL A 183 5.76 9.73 -14.88
N SER A 184 6.64 10.68 -14.56
CA SER A 184 7.96 10.84 -15.20
C SER A 184 9.13 10.70 -14.22
N SER A 185 8.85 10.73 -12.92
CA SER A 185 9.81 10.52 -11.84
C SER A 185 9.09 9.97 -10.62
N VAL A 186 9.82 9.36 -9.69
CA VAL A 186 9.26 8.76 -8.47
C VAL A 186 10.02 9.21 -7.22
N PRO A 187 9.37 9.26 -6.03
CA PRO A 187 7.94 9.00 -5.83
C PRO A 187 7.05 10.09 -6.45
N HIS A 188 5.94 9.69 -7.07
CA HIS A 188 4.91 10.59 -7.59
C HIS A 188 3.61 10.26 -6.87
N THR A 189 3.08 11.21 -6.11
CA THR A 189 1.82 11.03 -5.39
C THR A 189 0.70 11.69 -6.16
N VAL A 190 -0.38 10.96 -6.41
CA VAL A 190 -1.61 11.47 -7.03
C VAL A 190 -2.74 11.36 -6.01
N ILE A 191 -3.48 12.45 -5.84
CA ILE A 191 -4.64 12.53 -4.94
C ILE A 191 -5.90 12.65 -5.78
N GLU A 192 -6.76 11.65 -5.67
CA GLU A 192 -8.04 11.56 -6.37
C GLU A 192 -9.19 11.69 -5.36
N VAL A 193 -10.24 12.42 -5.71
CA VAL A 193 -11.49 12.50 -4.94
C VAL A 193 -12.60 11.86 -5.76
N PHE A 194 -13.44 11.06 -5.12
CA PHE A 194 -14.59 10.45 -5.78
C PHE A 194 -15.75 11.45 -5.88
N GLU A 195 -16.06 11.89 -7.10
CA GLU A 195 -17.12 12.87 -7.39
C GLU A 195 -17.97 12.38 -8.55
N ASN A 196 -19.29 12.51 -8.46
CA ASN A 196 -20.23 12.16 -9.55
C ASN A 196 -20.08 10.73 -10.11
N GLY A 197 -19.61 9.78 -9.30
CA GLY A 197 -19.43 8.38 -9.71
C GLY A 197 -18.07 8.05 -10.33
N GLU A 198 -17.13 9.00 -10.36
CA GLU A 198 -15.80 8.81 -10.92
C GLU A 198 -14.69 9.36 -10.00
N TRP A 199 -13.48 8.83 -10.16
CA TRP A 199 -12.30 9.33 -9.47
C TRP A 199 -11.70 10.50 -10.26
N VAL A 200 -11.64 11.68 -9.63
CA VAL A 200 -11.13 12.91 -10.23
C VAL A 200 -9.82 13.29 -9.57
N VAL A 201 -8.75 13.43 -10.37
CA VAL A 201 -7.45 13.94 -9.87
C VAL A 201 -7.64 15.39 -9.41
N LYS A 202 -7.38 15.65 -8.14
CA LYS A 202 -7.47 16.99 -7.53
C LYS A 202 -6.12 17.61 -7.27
N ASN A 203 -5.11 16.78 -6.97
CA ASN A 203 -3.77 17.25 -6.71
C ASN A 203 -2.73 16.16 -7.03
N GLU A 204 -1.49 16.57 -7.28
CA GLU A 204 -0.36 15.68 -7.46
C GLU A 204 0.96 16.37 -7.13
N PHE A 205 1.96 15.60 -6.70
CA PHE A 205 3.30 16.12 -6.44
C PHE A 205 4.37 15.03 -6.54
N VAL A 206 5.60 15.47 -6.81
CA VAL A 206 6.80 14.62 -6.91
C VAL A 206 7.69 14.83 -5.69
N GLY A 207 8.19 13.72 -5.15
CA GLY A 207 9.13 13.68 -4.03
C GLY A 207 8.49 13.25 -2.72
N ALA A 208 9.34 12.88 -1.76
CA ALA A 208 8.91 12.52 -0.42
C ALA A 208 8.72 13.78 0.43
N TYR A 209 7.48 14.22 0.60
CA TYR A 209 7.17 15.41 1.37
C TYR A 209 7.24 15.12 2.89
N PRO A 210 7.73 16.07 3.71
CA PRO A 210 7.54 16.01 5.15
C PRO A 210 6.05 16.00 5.51
N GLU A 211 5.68 15.39 6.65
CA GLU A 211 4.29 15.23 7.09
C GLU A 211 3.44 16.51 7.00
N PRO A 212 3.87 17.69 7.50
CA PRO A 212 3.03 18.88 7.44
C PRO A 212 2.69 19.31 6.01
N ASN A 213 3.65 19.21 5.09
CA ASN A 213 3.46 19.54 3.68
C ASN A 213 2.56 18.49 2.99
N PHE A 214 2.76 17.21 3.30
CA PHE A 214 1.94 16.12 2.76
C PHE A 214 0.46 16.29 3.16
N VAL A 215 0.20 16.56 4.45
CA VAL A 215 -1.16 16.82 4.96
C VAL A 215 -1.76 18.05 4.29
N GLU A 216 -0.99 19.12 4.09
CA GLU A 216 -1.46 20.32 3.41
C GLU A 216 -1.91 20.03 1.96
N GLU A 217 -1.17 19.21 1.22
CA GLU A 217 -1.55 18.82 -0.15
C GLU A 217 -2.83 17.98 -0.20
N ILE A 218 -3.09 17.15 0.82
CA ILE A 218 -4.37 16.43 0.96
C ILE A 218 -5.51 17.39 1.24
N LEU A 219 -5.31 18.33 2.18
CA LEU A 219 -6.35 19.30 2.54
C LEU A 219 -6.75 20.17 1.35
N LYS A 220 -5.77 20.65 0.56
CA LYS A 220 -6.03 21.39 -0.69
C LYS A 220 -6.86 20.58 -1.70
N ALA A 221 -6.67 19.26 -1.74
CA ALA A 221 -7.40 18.40 -2.66
C ALA A 221 -8.88 18.22 -2.29
N VAL A 222 -9.24 18.44 -1.02
CA VAL A 222 -10.60 18.28 -0.49
C VAL A 222 -11.32 19.59 -0.17
N GLU A 223 -10.71 20.75 -0.39
CA GLU A 223 -11.42 22.04 -0.43
C GLU A 223 -12.44 22.07 -1.59
#